data_AF-A0A699TXT7-F1
#
_entry.id   AF-A0A699TXT7-F1
#
_cell.length_a   1.000
_cell.length_b   1.000
_cell.length_c   1.000
_cell.angle_alpha   90.00
_cell.angle_beta   90.00
_cell.angle_gamma   90.00
#
_symmetry.space_group_name_H-M   'P 1'
#
loop_
_entity.id
_entity.type
_entity.pdbx_description
1 polymer ?
#
loop_
_entity_poly.entity_id
_entity_poly.type
_entity_poly.pdbx_seq_one_letter_code
_entity_poly.pdbx_strand_id
1 'polypeptide(L)'
;AQHAAEAEYIAAAEAAKEAVWIRKFIDELGVVPSNNYPIEMNCDNTAAISMAKEPGIMKGSRHFQRKFHYVRECVETGEIEMVK
;
A
#
# COMPACT_ATOMS: atom_id res chain seq x y z
N ALA A 1 -8.65 14.19 12.25
CA ALA A 1 -7.39 14.07 11.49
C ALA A 1 -6.84 12.65 11.56
N GLN A 2 -6.41 12.16 12.73
CA GLN A 2 -5.84 10.80 12.87
C GLN A 2 -6.81 9.68 12.44
N HIS A 3 -8.08 9.73 12.86
CA HIS A 3 -9.06 8.71 12.45
C HIS A 3 -9.34 8.67 10.94
N ALA A 4 -9.25 9.81 10.25
CA ALA A 4 -9.42 9.87 8.80
C ALA A 4 -8.20 9.25 8.09
N ALA A 5 -6.99 9.58 8.54
CA ALA A 5 -5.76 8.98 8.03
C ALA A 5 -5.69 7.46 8.28
N GLU A 6 -6.12 6.98 9.46
CA GLU A 6 -6.21 5.55 9.75
C GLU A 6 -7.25 4.84 8.85
N ALA A 7 -8.42 5.45 8.62
CA ALA A 7 -9.44 4.89 7.75
C ALA A 7 -8.97 4.80 6.30
N GLU A 8 -8.34 5.85 5.78
CA GLU A 8 -7.76 5.83 4.43
C GLU A 8 -6.59 4.86 4.31
N TYR A 9 -5.76 4.74 5.35
CA TYR A 9 -4.69 3.75 5.36
C TYR A 9 -5.25 2.32 5.32
N ILE A 10 -6.36 2.05 6.00
CA ILE A 10 -7.05 0.75 5.93
C ILE A 10 -7.57 0.51 4.51
N ALA A 11 -8.16 1.52 3.87
CA ALA A 11 -8.61 1.42 2.48
C ALA A 11 -7.43 1.17 1.52
N ALA A 12 -6.34 1.91 1.66
CA ALA A 12 -5.09 1.69 0.93
C ALA A 12 -4.55 0.28 1.13
N ALA A 13 -4.67 -0.30 2.34
CA ALA A 13 -4.22 -1.65 2.60
C ALA A 13 -5.05 -2.73 1.91
N GLU A 14 -6.34 -2.52 1.64
CA GLU A 14 -7.11 -3.44 0.81
C GLU A 14 -6.79 -3.24 -0.68
N ALA A 15 -6.71 -1.99 -1.13
CA ALA A 15 -6.35 -1.68 -2.51
C ALA A 15 -4.96 -2.21 -2.89
N ALA A 16 -3.98 -2.13 -1.98
CA ALA A 16 -2.64 -2.68 -2.17
C ALA A 16 -2.66 -4.20 -2.38
N LYS A 17 -3.51 -4.92 -1.65
CA LYS A 17 -3.64 -6.39 -1.84
C LYS A 17 -4.18 -6.72 -3.20
N GLU A 18 -5.23 -6.02 -3.63
CA GLU A 18 -5.83 -6.24 -4.94
C GLU A 18 -4.83 -5.90 -6.05
N ALA A 19 -4.14 -4.76 -5.94
CA ALA A 19 -3.13 -4.33 -6.90
C ALA A 19 -1.98 -5.36 -7.03
N VAL A 20 -1.43 -5.80 -5.90
CA VAL A 20 -0.37 -6.81 -5.87
C VAL A 20 -0.85 -8.16 -6.41
N TRP A 21 -2.08 -8.56 -6.10
CA TRP A 21 -2.67 -9.79 -6.63
C TRP A 21 -2.86 -9.72 -8.14
N ILE A 22 -3.43 -8.62 -8.65
CA ILE A 22 -3.62 -8.39 -10.10
C ILE A 22 -2.28 -8.43 -10.82
N ARG A 23 -1.23 -7.79 -10.29
CA ARG A 23 0.10 -7.86 -10.89
C ARG A 23 0.60 -9.29 -11.00
N LYS A 24 0.56 -10.05 -9.91
CA LYS A 24 1.02 -11.46 -9.89
C LYS A 24 0.23 -12.30 -10.89
N PHE A 25 -1.08 -12.10 -10.95
CA PHE A 25 -1.94 -12.77 -11.92
C PHE A 25 -1.54 -12.46 -13.36
N ILE A 26 -1.28 -11.19 -13.68
CA ILE A 26 -0.85 -10.76 -15.02
C ILE A 26 0.54 -11.31 -15.37
N ASP A 27 1.48 -11.28 -14.42
CA ASP A 27 2.83 -11.82 -14.60
C ASP A 27 2.79 -13.33 -14.89
N GLU A 28 1.92 -14.08 -14.20
CA GLU A 28 1.71 -15.51 -14.41
C GLU A 28 1.10 -15.84 -15.78
N LEU A 29 0.29 -14.94 -16.35
CA LEU A 29 -0.26 -15.11 -17.69
C LEU A 29 0.81 -14.97 -18.79
N GLY A 30 1.92 -14.29 -18.52
CA GLY A 30 3.01 -14.09 -19.49
C GLY A 30 2.61 -13.27 -20.73
N VAL A 31 1.52 -12.51 -20.65
CA VAL A 31 0.96 -11.75 -21.79
C VAL A 31 1.50 -10.32 -21.89
N VAL A 32 2.24 -9.86 -20.90
CA VAL A 32 2.92 -8.55 -20.89
C VAL A 32 4.39 -8.73 -20.51
N PRO A 33 5.29 -7.86 -21.02
CA PRO A 33 6.67 -7.77 -20.50
C PRO A 33 6.66 -7.50 -19.00
N SER A 34 7.69 -7.98 -18.28
CA SER A 34 7.76 -7.95 -16.82
C SER A 34 7.36 -6.60 -16.22
N ASN A 35 6.38 -6.61 -15.31
CA ASN A 35 5.86 -5.40 -14.67
C ASN A 35 6.78 -4.95 -13.53
N ASN A 36 7.92 -4.36 -13.90
CA ASN A 36 8.98 -3.96 -12.95
C ASN A 36 8.75 -2.58 -12.30
N TYR A 37 7.65 -1.89 -12.62
CA TYR A 37 7.36 -0.59 -12.04
C TYR A 37 6.35 -0.71 -10.89
N PRO A 38 6.49 0.09 -9.82
CA PRO A 38 5.49 0.15 -8.76
C PRO A 38 4.12 0.55 -9.30
N ILE A 39 3.06 0.00 -8.73
CA ILE A 39 1.69 0.43 -9.03
C ILE A 39 1.42 1.73 -8.28
N GLU A 40 1.14 2.82 -9.01
CA GLU A 40 0.73 4.09 -8.41
C GLU A 40 -0.66 3.96 -7.77
N MET A 41 -0.75 4.28 -6.49
CA MET A 41 -1.97 4.33 -5.71
C MET A 41 -2.23 5.76 -5.26
N ASN A 42 -3.27 6.39 -5.82
CA ASN A 42 -3.68 7.74 -5.46
C ASN A 42 -4.35 7.76 -4.07
N CYS A 43 -3.88 8.65 -3.19
CA CYS A 43 -4.42 8.88 -1.84
C CYS A 43 -4.37 10.38 -1.54
N ASP A 44 -5.52 11.00 -1.30
CA ASP A 44 -5.63 12.43 -1.06
C ASP A 44 -5.10 12.85 0.33
N ASN A 45 -5.06 11.90 1.28
CA ASN A 45 -4.56 12.13 2.63
C ASN A 45 -3.05 11.95 2.75
N THR A 46 -2.39 13.10 2.81
CA THR A 46 -0.93 13.18 2.96
C THR A 46 -0.43 12.51 4.25
N ALA A 47 -1.23 12.44 5.32
CA ALA A 47 -0.81 11.72 6.53
C ALA A 47 -0.78 10.19 6.30
N ALA A 48 -1.74 9.63 5.56
CA ALA A 48 -1.73 8.22 5.18
C ALA A 48 -0.54 7.89 4.25
N ILE A 49 -0.22 8.78 3.32
CA ILE A 49 0.99 8.65 2.48
C ILE A 49 2.26 8.66 3.36
N SER A 50 2.41 9.62 4.27
CA SER A 50 3.58 9.69 5.17
C SER A 50 3.70 8.44 6.04
N MET A 51 2.58 7.91 6.55
CA MET A 51 2.55 6.66 7.31
C MET A 51 3.14 5.48 6.50
N ALA A 52 2.94 5.45 5.18
CA ALA A 52 3.45 4.38 4.34
C ALA A 52 4.95 4.55 3.98
N LYS A 53 5.44 5.79 3.93
CA LYS A 53 6.82 6.11 3.52
C LYS A 53 7.81 6.21 4.68
N GLU A 54 7.36 6.59 5.87
CA GLU A 54 8.26 6.90 6.99
C GLU A 54 8.38 5.75 8.01
N PRO A 55 9.60 5.39 8.45
CA PRO A 55 9.80 4.39 9.47
C PRO A 55 9.39 4.90 10.86
N GLY A 56 8.16 4.59 11.26
CA GLY A 56 7.63 4.86 12.60
C GLY A 56 6.97 3.64 13.25
N ILE A 57 7.00 3.59 14.58
CA ILE A 57 6.16 2.66 15.36
C ILE A 57 4.78 3.28 15.49
N MET A 58 3.80 2.76 14.77
CA MET A 58 2.43 3.20 14.93
C MET A 58 1.69 2.39 15.99
N LYS A 59 1.14 3.10 16.97
CA LYS A 59 0.24 2.52 17.98
C LYS A 59 -1.14 2.33 17.37
N GLY A 60 -1.78 1.20 17.66
CA GLY A 60 -3.10 0.88 17.15
C GLY A 60 -3.51 -0.54 17.53
N SER A 61 -4.69 -0.96 17.07
CA SER A 61 -5.12 -2.36 17.26
C SER A 61 -4.21 -3.32 16.48
N ARG A 62 -4.16 -4.59 16.90
CA ARG A 62 -3.41 -5.63 16.16
C ARG A 62 -3.88 -5.78 14.70
N HIS A 63 -5.16 -5.51 14.43
CA HIS A 63 -5.69 -5.51 13.06
C HIS A 63 -5.06 -4.38 12.25
N PHE A 64 -5.05 -3.17 12.81
CA PHE A 64 -4.45 -2.00 12.18
C PHE A 64 -2.95 -2.17 11.94
N GLN A 65 -2.19 -2.66 12.92
CA GLN A 65 -0.75 -2.91 12.78
C GLN A 65 -0.44 -3.86 11.63
N ARG A 66 -1.24 -4.91 11.41
CA ARG A 66 -1.06 -5.82 10.26
C ARG A 66 -1.24 -5.11 8.93
N LYS A 67 -2.26 -4.26 8.80
CA LYS A 67 -2.48 -3.43 7.60
C LYS A 67 -1.33 -2.44 7.40
N PHE A 68 -0.89 -1.81 8.50
CA PHE A 68 0.23 -0.90 8.52
C PHE A 68 1.50 -1.52 7.93
N HIS A 69 1.92 -2.66 8.50
CA HIS A 69 3.10 -3.37 8.04
C HIS A 69 2.99 -3.85 6.58
N TYR A 70 1.82 -4.33 6.17
CA TYR A 70 1.62 -4.81 4.80
C TYR A 70 1.83 -3.72 3.75
N VAL A 71 1.17 -2.56 3.90
CA VAL A 71 1.32 -1.45 2.95
C VAL A 71 2.77 -0.96 2.90
N ARG A 72 3.43 -0.87 4.06
CA ARG A 72 4.85 -0.48 4.11
C ARG A 72 5.74 -1.47 3.39
N GLU A 73 5.54 -2.76 3.61
CA GLU A 73 6.28 -3.81 2.91
C GLU A 73 6.10 -3.69 1.39
N CYS A 74 4.88 -3.47 0.90
CA CYS A 74 4.62 -3.27 -0.52
C CYS A 74 5.31 -2.01 -1.07
N VAL A 75 5.40 -0.92 -0.30
CA VAL A 75 6.15 0.29 -0.70
C VAL A 75 7.66 0.02 -0.71
N GLU A 76 8.19 -0.62 0.32
CA GLU A 76 9.62 -0.93 0.47
C GLU A 76 10.13 -1.90 -0.59
N THR A 77 9.30 -2.86 -0.99
CA THR A 77 9.60 -3.83 -2.05
C THR A 77 9.37 -3.27 -3.46
N GLY A 78 8.89 -2.03 -3.59
CA GLY A 78 8.57 -1.41 -4.87
C GLY A 78 7.36 -2.03 -5.55
N GLU A 79 6.52 -2.76 -4.82
CA GLU A 79 5.30 -3.31 -5.37
C GLU A 79 4.25 -2.23 -5.65
N ILE A 80 4.21 -1.19 -4.82
CA ILE A 80 3.29 -0.05 -4.96
C ILE A 80 4.02 1.26 -4.67
N GLU A 81 3.49 2.37 -5.17
CA GLU A 81 3.88 3.71 -4.78
C GLU A 81 2.63 4.51 -4.38
N MET A 82 2.62 5.05 -3.16
CA MET A 82 1.55 5.96 -2.75
C MET A 82 1.84 7.39 -3.21
N VAL A 83 0.94 7.93 -4.01
CA VAL A 83 1.01 9.28 -4.58
C VAL A 83 -0.25 10.07 -4.21
N LYS A 84 -0.16 11.39 -4.31
CA LYS A 84 -1.28 12.29 -4.00
C LYS A 84 -2.11 12.58 -5.24
#